data_AF-A0A9W7YKA9-F1
#
_entry.id   AF-A0A9W7YKA9-F1
#
_cell.length_a   1.000
_cell.length_b   1.000
_cell.length_c   1.000
_cell.angle_alpha   90.00
_cell.angle_beta   90.00
_cell.angle_gamma   90.00
#
_symmetry.space_group_name_H-M   'P 1'
#
loop_
_entity.id
_entity.type
_entity.pdbx_description
1 polymer ?
#
loop_
_entity_poly.entity_id
_entity_poly.type
_entity_poly.pdbx_seq_one_letter_code
_entity_poly.pdbx_strand_id
1 'polypeptide(L)' 'MTTGGHKIKVVCRVRPFLKTETPDETVAVESDTVLRVTNPRDSTKDIKFNFDSCY' A
#
# COMPACT_ATOMS: atom_id res chain seq x y z
N MET A 1 -18.96 -16.50 -12.06
CA MET A 1 -18.35 -15.27 -11.51
C MET A 1 -17.94 -14.42 -12.70
N THR A 2 -18.48 -13.22 -12.83
CA THR A 2 -18.31 -12.36 -13.99
C THR A 2 -16.85 -11.96 -14.15
N THR A 3 -16.20 -12.47 -15.18
CA THR A 3 -14.89 -12.08 -15.72
C THR A 3 -14.99 -10.69 -16.37
N GLY A 4 -15.37 -9.69 -15.61
CA GLY A 4 -15.32 -8.28 -16.02
C GLY A 4 -13.96 -7.72 -15.67
N GLY A 5 -12.99 -7.83 -16.58
CA GLY A 5 -11.69 -7.19 -16.40
C GLY A 5 -11.88 -5.69 -16.13
N HIS A 6 -11.17 -5.14 -15.14
CA HIS A 6 -11.22 -3.72 -14.85
C HIS A 6 -10.79 -2.93 -16.08
N LYS A 7 -11.62 -1.99 -16.53
CA LYS A 7 -11.35 -1.16 -17.72
C LYS A 7 -10.07 -0.32 -17.56
N ILE A 8 -9.75 0.04 -16.32
CA ILE A 8 -8.51 0.70 -15.93
C ILE A 8 -8.02 -0.03 -14.67
N LYS A 9 -6.76 -0.49 -14.69
CA LYS A 9 -6.12 -1.11 -13.53
C LYS A 9 -5.24 -0.08 -12.82
N VAL A 10 -5.36 -0.01 -11.50
CA VAL A 10 -4.54 0.83 -10.63
C VAL A 10 -3.77 -0.07 -9.68
N VAL A 11 -2.45 -0.07 -9.84
CA VAL A 11 -1.52 -0.86 -9.02
C VAL A 11 -0.66 0.05 -8.17
N CYS A 12 -0.30 -0.43 -6.98
CA CYS A 12 0.59 0.25 -6.07
C CYS A 12 1.89 -0.57 -5.90
N ARG A 13 3.03 0.11 -5.79
CA ARG A 13 4.31 -0.52 -5.45
C ARG A 13 5.04 0.31 -4.41
N VAL A 14 5.37 -0.30 -3.29
CA VAL A 14 6.23 0.26 -2.25
C VAL A 14 7.67 -0.04 -2.63
N ARG A 15 8.49 0.99 -2.73
CA ARG A 15 9.92 0.80 -2.99
C ARG A 15 10.63 0.39 -1.69
N PRO A 16 11.69 -0.43 -1.76
CA PRO A 16 12.58 -0.60 -0.63
C PRO A 16 13.25 0.71 -0.24
N PHE A 17 13.62 0.82 1.03
CA PHE A 17 14.47 1.89 1.53
C PHE A 17 15.87 1.84 0.89
N LEU A 18 16.42 3.01 0.59
CA LEU A 18 17.80 3.17 0.17
C LEU A 18 18.74 3.05 1.38
N LYS A 19 20.03 2.79 1.13
CA LYS A 19 21.03 2.67 2.21
C LYS A 19 21.21 3.94 3.04
N THR A 20 20.82 5.09 2.49
CA THR A 20 20.88 6.40 3.14
C THR A 20 19.60 6.77 3.89
N GLU A 21 18.58 5.91 3.82
CA GLU A 21 17.29 6.14 4.43
C GLU A 21 17.15 5.28 5.68
N THR A 22 16.47 5.82 6.69
CA THR A 22 16.11 5.06 7.88
C THR A 22 14.84 4.26 7.55
N PRO A 23 14.87 2.92 7.64
CA PRO A 23 13.68 2.11 7.46
C PRO A 23 12.63 2.43 8.53
N ASP A 24 11.37 2.46 8.11
CA ASP A 24 10.22 2.58 9.00
C ASP A 24 9.05 1.72 8.50
N GLU A 25 8.04 1.56 9.37
CA GLU A 25 6.83 0.77 9.11
C GLU A 25 5.62 1.66 8.78
N THR A 26 5.86 2.89 8.32
CA THR A 26 4.80 3.89 8.07
C THR A 26 3.96 3.50 6.87
N VAL A 27 4.53 2.80 5.89
CA VAL A 27 3.83 2.30 4.71
C VAL A 27 4.10 0.80 4.57
N ALA A 28 3.04 -0.01 4.62
CA ALA A 28 3.14 -1.46 4.57
C ALA A 28 2.06 -2.05 3.65
N VAL A 29 2.45 -3.05 2.86
CA VAL A 29 1.50 -3.88 2.09
C VAL A 29 0.94 -4.93 3.05
N GLU A 30 -0.33 -4.80 3.44
CA GLU A 30 -1.00 -5.77 4.32
C GLU A 30 -1.43 -7.03 3.54
N SER A 31 -1.80 -6.86 2.27
CA SER A 31 -2.17 -7.95 1.36
C SER A 31 -1.91 -7.52 -0.08
N ASP A 32 -2.02 -8.45 -1.02
CA ASP A 32 -1.83 -8.22 -2.45
C ASP A 32 -2.73 -7.11 -3.03
N THR A 33 -3.72 -6.60 -2.31
CA THR A 33 -4.64 -5.53 -2.78
C THR A 33 -4.78 -4.36 -1.79
N VAL A 34 -4.14 -4.43 -0.61
CA VAL A 34 -4.34 -3.44 0.46
C VAL A 34 -3.01 -2.85 0.92
N LEU A 35 -2.93 -1.52 0.83
CA LEU A 35 -1.83 -0.73 1.39
C LEU A 35 -2.29 -0.05 2.69
N ARG A 36 -1.52 -0.24 3.77
CA ARG A 36 -1.69 0.45 5.04
C ARG A 36 -0.68 1.58 5.16
N VAL A 37 -1.16 2.75 5.55
CA VAL A 37 -0.33 3.92 5.85
C VAL A 37 -0.64 4.40 7.27
N THR A 38 0.37 4.40 8.13
CA THR A 38 0.25 4.95 9.48
C THR A 38 0.27 6.47 9.43
N ASN A 39 -0.66 7.11 10.13
CA ASN A 39 -0.73 8.56 10.18
C ASN A 39 0.45 9.13 11.00
N PRO A 40 1.33 9.96 10.43
CA PRO A 40 2.48 10.51 11.14
C PRO A 40 2.10 11.48 12.27
N ARG A 41 0.87 12.01 12.28
CA ARG A 41 0.35 12.87 13.35
C ARG A 41 -0.30 12.10 14.49
N ASP A 42 -0.72 10.86 14.24
CA ASP A 42 -1.41 10.00 15.19
C ASP A 42 -1.15 8.53 14.85
N SER A 43 -0.13 7.95 15.47
CA SER A 43 0.32 6.58 15.21
C SER A 43 -0.69 5.49 15.61
N THR A 44 -1.80 5.87 16.25
CA THR A 44 -2.89 4.94 16.56
C THR A 44 -3.86 4.78 15.39
N LYS A 45 -3.74 5.64 14.37
CA LYS A 45 -4.62 5.66 13.21
C LYS A 45 -3.89 5.21 11.96
N ASP A 46 -4.34 4.07 11.45
CA ASP A 46 -3.96 3.58 10.13
C ASP A 46 -5.02 3.97 9.09
N ILE A 47 -4.53 4.32 7.90
CA ILE A 47 -5.34 4.59 6.72
C ILE A 47 -5.10 3.45 5.73
N LYS A 48 -6.17 2.86 5.21
CA LYS A 48 -6.10 1.74 4.26
C LYS A 48 -6.54 2.18 2.86
N PHE A 49 -5.78 1.77 1.86
CA PHE A 49 -6.07 2.01 0.45
C PHE A 49 -6.18 0.68 -0.29
N ASN A 50 -7.20 0.56 -1.16
CA ASN A 50 -7.46 -0.63 -1.95
C ASN A 50 -7.02 -0.41 -3.40
N PHE A 51 -6.30 -1.39 -3.95
CA PHE A 51 -5.78 -1.40 -5.31
C PHE A 51 -6.08 -2.73 -6.00
N ASP A 52 -5.89 -2.78 -7.32
CA ASP A 52 -5.97 -4.04 -8.07
C ASP A 52 -4.80 -4.98 -7.74
N SER A 53 -3.63 -4.40 -7.46
CA SER A 53 -2.51 -5.11 -6.84
C SER A 53 -1.57 -4.16 -6.09
N CYS A 54 -0.94 -4.66 -5.03
CA CYS A 54 0.08 -4.02 -4.22
C CYS A 54 1.35 -4.88 -4.19
N TYR A 55 2.52 -4.24 -4.29
CA TYR A 55 3.84 -4.89 -4.32
C TYR A 55 4.87 -4.15 -3.48
#